data_AF-A0A527XLQ3-F1
#
_entry.id   AF-A0A527XLQ3-F1
#
_cell.length_a   1.000
_cell.length_b   1.000
_cell.length_c   1.000
_cell.angle_alpha   90.00
_cell.angle_beta   90.00
_cell.angle_gamma   90.00
#
_symmetry.space_group_name_H-M   'P 1'
#
loop_
_entity.id
_entity.type
_entity.pdbx_description
1 polymer ?
#
loop_
_entity_poly.entity_id
_entity_poly.type
_entity_poly.pdbx_seq_one_letter_code
_entity_poly.pdbx_strand_id
1 'polypeptide(L)'
;INRLYGLELSPVELEEFFASRRETVGEIRTAEDVVVSTVGRELYEKFFRGYTRKQWGVDPSQLSKSVTARVPTRTNRDDRYFGDNFQQMPA
;
A
#
# COMPACT_ATOMS: atom_id res chain seq x y z
N ILE A 1 6.76 7.68 3.33
CA ILE A 1 7.68 8.01 2.20
C ILE A 1 8.70 9.05 2.60
N ASN A 2 8.30 10.27 2.96
CA ASN A 2 9.21 11.31 3.45
C ASN A 2 10.22 10.81 4.50
N ARG A 3 9.74 10.15 5.57
CA ARG A 3 10.62 9.55 6.59
C ARG A 3 11.52 8.41 6.05
N LEU A 4 11.03 7.60 5.10
CA LEU A 4 11.77 6.45 4.58
C LEU A 4 12.95 6.89 3.69
N TYR A 5 12.77 7.98 2.92
CA TYR A 5 13.74 8.43 1.92
C TYR A 5 14.37 9.79 2.23
N GLY A 6 14.06 10.42 3.36
CA GLY A 6 14.55 11.75 3.71
C GLY A 6 14.03 12.87 2.80
N LEU A 7 12.80 12.72 2.31
CA LEU A 7 12.16 13.68 1.38
C LEU A 7 11.16 14.58 2.10
N GLU A 8 10.73 15.65 1.44
CA GLU A 8 9.68 16.56 1.91
C GLU A 8 8.56 16.75 0.88
N LEU A 9 8.06 15.65 0.32
CA LEU A 9 6.99 15.68 -0.68
C LEU A 9 5.67 16.18 -0.08
N SER A 10 5.00 17.07 -0.81
CA SER A 10 3.58 17.42 -0.64
C SER A 10 2.66 16.28 -1.11
N PRO A 11 1.35 16.31 -0.80
CA PRO A 11 0.41 15.28 -1.26
C PRO A 11 0.38 15.11 -2.79
N VAL A 12 0.55 16.20 -3.54
CA VAL A 12 0.56 16.18 -5.01
C VAL A 12 1.85 15.52 -5.52
N GLU A 13 3.00 15.94 -5.01
CA GLU A 13 4.29 15.34 -5.37
C GLU A 13 4.40 13.88 -4.94
N LEU A 14 3.70 13.49 -3.86
CA LEU A 14 3.63 12.10 -3.43
C LEU A 14 2.81 11.22 -4.39
N GLU A 15 1.73 11.74 -4.95
CA GLU A 15 0.98 11.05 -6.01
C GLU A 15 1.85 10.87 -7.26
N GLU A 16 2.58 11.90 -7.68
CA GLU A 16 3.54 11.82 -8.80
C GLU A 16 4.68 10.83 -8.50
N PHE A 17 5.16 10.80 -7.26
CA PHE A 17 6.16 9.85 -6.81
C PHE A 17 5.67 8.40 -6.93
N PHE A 18 4.41 8.13 -6.62
CA PHE A 18 3.81 6.81 -6.81
C PHE A 18 3.53 6.52 -8.29
N ALA A 19 2.98 7.47 -9.04
CA ALA A 19 2.70 7.34 -10.47
C ALA A 19 3.95 7.02 -11.30
N SER A 20 5.10 7.56 -10.93
CA SER A 20 6.39 7.26 -11.59
C SER A 20 6.98 5.88 -11.26
N ARG A 21 6.46 5.20 -10.21
CA ARG A 21 6.98 3.90 -9.73
C ARG A 21 6.01 2.75 -9.89
N ARG A 22 4.71 3.04 -9.97
CA ARG A 22 3.66 2.02 -10.08
C ARG A 22 3.83 1.22 -11.37
N GLU A 23 3.50 -0.06 -11.30
CA GLU A 23 3.55 -0.95 -12.45
C GLU A 23 2.23 -0.90 -13.23
N THR A 24 2.33 -0.91 -14.56
CA THR A 24 1.15 -1.08 -15.41
C THR A 24 0.72 -2.54 -15.36
N VAL A 25 -0.38 -2.82 -14.65
CA VAL A 25 -0.98 -4.16 -14.57
C VAL A 25 -2.24 -4.18 -15.43
N GLY A 26 -2.32 -5.08 -16.41
CA GLY A 26 -3.44 -5.15 -17.35
C GLY A 26 -4.77 -5.48 -16.68
N GLU A 27 -4.80 -6.47 -15.80
CA GLU A 27 -5.97 -6.81 -14.99
C GLU A 27 -5.56 -7.14 -13.55
N ILE A 28 -6.17 -6.47 -12.58
CA ILE A 28 -5.91 -6.68 -11.15
C ILE A 28 -6.70 -7.89 -10.65
N ARG A 29 -5.98 -8.96 -10.29
CA ARG A 29 -6.55 -10.22 -9.79
C ARG A 29 -6.07 -10.54 -8.38
N THR A 30 -4.82 -10.22 -8.08
CA THR A 30 -4.13 -10.65 -6.87
C THR A 30 -3.90 -9.51 -5.89
N ALA A 31 -3.54 -9.87 -4.66
CA ALA A 31 -3.18 -8.90 -3.63
C ALA A 31 -1.88 -8.16 -3.97
N GLU A 32 -0.97 -8.82 -4.69
CA GLU A 32 0.23 -8.20 -5.26
C GLU A 32 -0.14 -7.14 -6.31
N ASP A 33 -0.99 -7.49 -7.28
CA ASP A 33 -1.39 -6.60 -8.38
C ASP A 33 -1.90 -5.25 -7.88
N VAL A 34 -2.72 -5.27 -6.81
CA VAL A 34 -3.26 -4.04 -6.20
C VAL A 34 -2.16 -3.13 -5.71
N VAL A 35 -1.17 -3.68 -5.00
CA VAL A 35 -0.14 -2.88 -4.34
C VAL A 35 0.87 -2.37 -5.37
N VAL A 36 1.33 -3.23 -6.28
CA VAL A 36 2.35 -2.84 -7.27
C VAL A 36 1.81 -1.85 -8.29
N SER A 37 0.52 -1.96 -8.66
CA SER A 37 -0.15 -0.98 -9.53
C SER A 37 -0.47 0.35 -8.83
N THR A 38 -0.30 0.44 -7.51
CA THR A 38 -0.53 1.66 -6.74
C THR A 38 0.78 2.33 -6.34
N VAL A 39 1.69 1.60 -5.70
CA VAL A 39 2.91 2.15 -5.07
C VAL A 39 4.22 1.62 -5.66
N GLY A 40 4.15 0.65 -6.58
CA GLY A 40 5.31 0.03 -7.22
C GLY A 40 5.98 -1.09 -6.42
N ARG A 41 6.88 -1.81 -7.09
CA ARG A 41 7.57 -3.02 -6.58
C ARG A 41 8.28 -2.81 -5.25
N GLU A 42 9.05 -1.74 -5.14
CA GLU A 42 9.95 -1.52 -4.01
C GLU A 42 9.17 -1.38 -2.69
N LEU A 43 8.10 -0.57 -2.71
CA LEU A 43 7.26 -0.36 -1.54
C LEU A 43 6.40 -1.59 -1.23
N TYR A 44 5.94 -2.31 -2.25
CA TYR A 44 5.30 -3.62 -2.08
C TYR A 44 6.22 -4.59 -1.31
N GLU A 45 7.48 -4.71 -1.71
CA GLU A 45 8.42 -5.63 -1.07
C GLU A 45 8.78 -5.24 0.36
N LYS A 46 8.97 -3.93 0.61
CA LYS A 46 9.31 -3.41 1.94
C LYS A 46 8.18 -3.55 2.97
N PHE A 47 6.93 -3.30 2.57
CA PHE A 47 5.82 -3.16 3.51
C PHE A 47 4.79 -4.29 3.46
N PHE A 48 4.54 -4.87 2.30
CA PHE A 48 3.43 -5.82 2.11
C PHE A 48 3.90 -7.25 1.98
N ARG A 49 4.84 -7.55 1.08
CA ARG A 49 5.21 -8.93 0.72
C ARG A 49 5.61 -9.79 1.92
N GLY A 50 6.54 -9.32 2.73
CA GLY A 50 7.01 -10.06 3.91
C GLY A 50 5.93 -10.23 4.97
N TYR A 51 5.15 -9.18 5.23
CA TYR A 51 4.07 -9.22 6.22
C TYR A 51 2.95 -10.17 5.80
N THR A 52 2.48 -10.06 4.57
CA THR A 52 1.42 -10.91 4.02
C THR A 52 1.83 -12.39 4.00
N ARG A 53 3.07 -12.71 3.58
CA ARG A 53 3.59 -14.09 3.65
C ARG A 53 3.61 -14.62 5.07
N LYS A 54 4.03 -13.80 6.03
CA LYS A 54 4.04 -14.19 7.45
C LYS A 54 2.64 -14.44 8.00
N GLN A 55 1.66 -13.61 7.61
CA GLN A 55 0.28 -13.72 8.10
C GLN A 55 -0.48 -14.88 7.45
N TRP A 56 -0.27 -15.16 6.16
CA TRP A 56 -1.08 -16.09 5.38
C TRP A 56 -0.34 -17.37 4.96
N GLY A 57 0.97 -17.45 5.15
CA GLY A 57 1.79 -18.60 4.75
C GLY A 57 1.98 -18.78 3.24
N VAL A 58 1.46 -17.86 2.43
CA VAL A 58 1.50 -17.91 0.96
C VAL A 58 1.91 -16.57 0.37
N ASP A 59 2.31 -16.56 -0.90
CA ASP A 59 2.70 -15.34 -1.59
C ASP A 59 1.48 -14.44 -1.91
N PRO A 60 1.59 -13.09 -1.88
CA PRO A 60 0.48 -12.20 -2.22
C PRO A 60 -0.04 -12.37 -3.65
N SER A 61 0.78 -12.87 -4.59
CA SER A 61 0.33 -13.26 -5.94
C SER A 61 -0.65 -14.44 -5.93
N GLN A 62 -0.76 -15.18 -4.83
CA GLN A 62 -1.69 -16.30 -4.65
C GLN A 62 -2.94 -15.92 -3.84
N LEU A 63 -3.00 -14.67 -3.38
CA LEU A 63 -4.13 -14.15 -2.60
C LEU A 63 -5.01 -13.28 -3.48
N SER A 64 -6.32 -13.30 -3.24
CA SER A 64 -7.26 -12.42 -3.92
C SER A 64 -6.96 -10.94 -3.64
N LYS A 65 -7.20 -10.07 -4.63
CA LYS A 65 -7.09 -8.61 -4.51
C LYS A 65 -7.79 -8.00 -3.29
N SER A 66 -8.83 -8.65 -2.76
CA SER A 66 -9.57 -8.18 -1.58
C SER A 66 -8.75 -8.18 -0.29
N VAL A 67 -7.64 -8.93 -0.22
CA VAL A 67 -6.82 -9.03 1.01
C VAL A 67 -6.09 -7.72 1.28
N THR A 68 -5.37 -7.17 0.30
CA THR A 68 -4.60 -5.92 0.44
C THR A 68 -5.44 -4.68 0.20
N ALA A 69 -6.57 -4.78 -0.51
CA ALA A 69 -7.51 -3.66 -0.69
C ALA A 69 -8.08 -3.10 0.63
N ARG A 70 -7.98 -3.84 1.74
CA ARG A 70 -8.39 -3.39 3.08
C ARG A 70 -7.47 -2.32 3.68
N VAL A 71 -6.25 -2.18 3.17
CA VAL A 71 -5.26 -1.19 3.63
C VAL A 71 -4.92 -0.27 2.46
N PRO A 72 -5.77 0.71 2.13
CA PRO A 72 -5.54 1.59 0.99
C PRO A 72 -4.34 2.51 1.24
N THR A 73 -3.57 2.77 0.19
CA THR A 73 -2.52 3.79 0.23
C THR A 73 -3.15 5.18 0.27
N ARG A 74 -2.59 6.08 1.07
CA ARG A 74 -3.02 7.48 1.17
C ARG A 74 -1.88 8.42 0.80
N THR A 75 -2.24 9.58 0.25
CA THR A 75 -1.31 10.68 -0.03
C THR A 75 -1.40 11.83 0.97
N ASN A 76 -2.38 11.79 1.87
CA ASN A 76 -2.50 12.75 2.97
C ASN A 76 -1.70 12.29 4.21
N ARG A 77 -1.78 13.07 5.29
CA ARG A 77 -1.07 12.81 6.55
C ARG A 77 -1.89 12.08 7.61
N ASP A 78 -3.06 11.57 7.25
CA ASP A 78 -3.91 10.83 8.18
C ASP A 78 -3.33 9.44 8.43
N ASP A 79 -2.76 9.25 9.63
CA ASP A 79 -2.09 8.03 10.06
C ASP A 79 -3.01 7.05 10.80
N ARG A 80 -4.30 7.38 10.96
CA ARG A 80 -5.29 6.49 11.57
C ARG A 80 -5.48 5.24 10.72
N TYR A 81 -5.50 4.08 11.36
CA TYR A 81 -5.68 2.80 10.67
C TYR A 81 -7.06 2.69 10.00
N PHE A 82 -8.11 3.15 10.70
CA PHE A 82 -9.49 3.13 10.21
C PHE A 82 -9.93 4.51 9.71
N GLY A 83 -10.72 4.52 8.64
CA GLY A 83 -11.33 5.72 8.07
C GLY A 83 -12.73 6.02 8.60
N ASP A 84 -13.27 5.17 9.48
CA ASP A 84 -14.64 5.23 9.97
C ASP A 84 -14.90 6.48 10.83
N ASN A 85 -16.15 6.99 10.82
CA ASN A 85 -16.55 8.18 11.58
C ASN A 85 -16.52 7.96 13.10
N PHE A 86 -16.84 6.75 13.55
CA PHE A 86 -16.89 6.39 14.96
C PHE A 86 -15.84 5.32 15.22
N GLN A 87 -14.83 5.65 16.03
CA GLN A 87 -13.70 4.77 16.33
C GLN A 87 -13.50 4.70 17.84
N GLN A 88 -13.25 3.50 18.37
CA GLN A 88 -12.73 3.29 19.73
C GLN A 88 -11.38 2.61 19.61
N MET A 89 -10.33 3.42 19.49
CA MET A 89 -8.96 2.94 19.41
C MET A 89 -8.41 2.69 20.82
N PRO A 90 -7.61 1.62 21.03
CA PRO A 90 -6.87 1.44 22.28
C PRO A 90 -5.99 2.66 22.59
N ALA A 91 -5.86 2.99 23.88
CA ALA A 91 -4.99 4.05 24.38
C ALA A 91 -3.51 3.64 24.36
#